data_AF-A0A9E2RB46-F1
#
_entry.id   AF-A0A9E2RB46-F1
#
_cell.length_a   1.000
_cell.length_b   1.000
_cell.length_c   1.000
_cell.angle_alpha   90.00
_cell.angle_beta   90.00
_cell.angle_gamma   90.00
#
_symmetry.space_group_name_H-M   'P 1'
#
loop_
_entity.id
_entity.type
_entity.pdbx_description
1 polymer ?
#
loop_
_entity_poly.entity_id
_entity_poly.type
_entity_poly.pdbx_seq_one_letter_code
_entity_poly.pdbx_strand_id
1 'polypeptide(L)'
;MAIAFAILSTLAGLGASLLMTILLFASAPNSSAEQWATIRNWLIAIALAALVGLVGSIWLLIVKKPWHATGVGGFPLLFSLIALIVIWNTQTP
;
A
#
# COMPACT_ATOMS: atom_id res chain seq x y z
N MET A 1 5.42 -0.80 -24.22
CA MET A 1 6.38 -0.82 -23.09
C MET A 1 5.85 -0.06 -21.87
N ALA A 2 5.59 1.26 -21.94
CA ALA A 2 5.12 2.06 -20.79
C ALA A 2 3.82 1.57 -20.12
N ILE A 3 2.85 1.05 -20.90
CA ILE A 3 1.60 0.48 -20.36
C ILE A 3 1.88 -0.78 -19.54
N ALA A 4 2.80 -1.65 -20.00
CA ALA A 4 3.17 -2.85 -19.26
C ALA A 4 3.81 -2.50 -17.91
N PHE A 5 4.69 -1.49 -17.87
CA PHE A 5 5.25 -0.97 -16.62
C PHE A 5 4.17 -0.42 -15.68
N ALA A 6 3.20 0.33 -16.20
CA ALA A 6 2.09 0.85 -15.40
C ALA A 6 1.27 -0.29 -14.76
N ILE A 7 0.93 -1.32 -15.55
CA ILE A 7 0.20 -2.50 -15.05
C ILE A 7 1.02 -3.24 -13.99
N LEU A 8 2.28 -3.55 -14.27
CA LEU A 8 3.14 -4.26 -13.32
C LEU A 8 3.34 -3.47 -12.03
N SER A 9 3.55 -2.16 -12.11
CA SER A 9 3.68 -1.31 -10.92
C SER A 9 2.39 -1.29 -10.09
N THR A 10 1.23 -1.24 -10.75
CA THR A 10 -0.09 -1.24 -10.08
C THR A 10 -0.34 -2.57 -9.38
N LEU A 11 -0.01 -3.69 -10.04
CA LEU A 11 -0.10 -5.02 -9.44
C LEU A 11 0.87 -5.19 -8.26
N ALA A 12 2.09 -4.70 -8.39
CA ALA A 12 3.07 -4.71 -7.31
C ALA A 12 2.61 -3.85 -6.12
N GLY A 13 2.04 -2.68 -6.39
CA GLY A 13 1.40 -1.81 -5.38
C GLY A 13 0.27 -2.52 -4.63
N LEU A 14 -0.67 -3.12 -5.36
CA LEU A 14 -1.77 -3.88 -4.76
C LEU A 14 -1.27 -5.09 -3.96
N GLY A 15 -0.29 -5.83 -4.49
CA GLY A 15 0.32 -6.97 -3.81
C GLY A 15 1.00 -6.58 -2.50
N ALA A 16 1.77 -5.49 -2.50
CA ALA A 16 2.41 -4.98 -1.29
C ALA A 16 1.39 -4.52 -0.23
N SER A 17 0.34 -3.80 -0.64
CA SER A 17 -0.75 -3.41 0.26
C SER A 17 -1.49 -4.60 0.86
N LEU A 18 -1.72 -5.65 0.07
CA LEU A 18 -2.34 -6.89 0.55
C LEU A 18 -1.44 -7.62 1.55
N LEU A 19 -0.16 -7.77 1.24
CA LEU A 19 0.81 -8.39 2.16
C LEU A 19 0.90 -7.62 3.48
N MET A 20 0.96 -6.29 3.42
CA MET A 20 1.01 -5.46 4.62
C MET A 20 -0.28 -5.59 5.46
N THR A 21 -1.43 -5.66 4.79
CA THR A 21 -2.72 -5.93 5.44
C THR A 21 -2.70 -7.27 6.17
N ILE A 22 -2.20 -8.33 5.52
CA ILE A 22 -2.07 -9.67 6.13
C ILE A 22 -1.14 -9.63 7.35
N LEU A 23 0.01 -8.97 7.27
CA LEU A 23 0.95 -8.83 8.39
C LEU A 23 0.31 -8.11 9.58
N LEU A 24 -0.41 -7.02 9.32
CA LEU A 24 -1.14 -6.28 10.35
C LEU A 24 -2.23 -7.11 11.01
N PHE A 25 -3.02 -7.87 10.23
CA PHE A 25 -4.00 -8.79 10.79
C PHE A 25 -3.35 -9.94 11.57
N ALA A 26 -2.21 -10.46 11.13
CA ALA A 26 -1.47 -11.49 11.85
C ALA A 26 -0.90 -10.98 13.19
N SER A 27 -0.61 -9.68 13.30
CA SER A 27 -0.16 -9.06 14.55
C SER A 27 -1.30 -8.79 15.56
N ALA A 28 -2.55 -8.77 15.09
CA ALA A 28 -3.74 -8.48 15.89
C ALA A 28 -3.92 -9.34 17.16
N PRO A 29 -3.77 -10.67 17.14
CA PRO A 29 -4.08 -11.53 18.29
C PRO A 29 -3.13 -11.30 19.48
N ASN A 30 -1.93 -10.78 19.22
CA ASN A 30 -0.89 -10.57 20.22
C ASN A 30 -0.80 -9.11 20.66
N SER A 31 -1.74 -8.26 20.24
CA SER A 31 -1.69 -6.82 20.43
C SER A 31 -2.50 -6.35 21.65
N SER A 32 -1.97 -5.38 22.39
CA SER A 32 -2.72 -4.63 23.40
C SER A 32 -3.84 -3.77 22.77
N ALA A 33 -4.77 -3.26 23.59
CA ALA A 33 -5.85 -2.41 23.09
C ALA A 33 -5.36 -1.13 22.37
N GLU A 34 -4.25 -0.55 22.84
CA GLU A 34 -3.61 0.62 22.21
C GLU A 34 -2.91 0.25 20.90
N GLN A 35 -2.26 -0.91 20.86
CA GLN A 35 -1.65 -1.45 19.64
C GLN A 35 -2.70 -1.78 18.58
N TRP A 36 -3.88 -2.27 19.00
CA TRP A 36 -5.00 -2.53 18.09
C TRP A 36 -5.53 -1.27 17.42
N ALA A 37 -5.68 -0.17 18.17
CA ALA A 37 -6.08 1.12 17.60
C ALA A 37 -5.06 1.60 16.54
N THR A 38 -3.77 1.40 16.81
CA THR A 38 -2.67 1.72 15.89
C THR A 38 -2.72 0.86 14.63
N ILE A 39 -2.86 -0.47 14.78
CA ILE A 39 -2.99 -1.41 13.66
C ILE A 39 -4.19 -1.05 12.78
N ARG A 40 -5.35 -0.75 13.37
CA ARG A 40 -6.55 -0.35 12.63
C ARG A 40 -6.32 0.91 11.80
N ASN A 41 -5.64 1.91 12.36
CA ASN A 41 -5.34 3.14 11.62
C ASN A 41 -4.41 2.87 10.44
N TRP A 42 -3.41 2.00 10.61
CA TRP A 42 -2.52 1.58 9.52
C TRP A 42 -3.27 0.79 8.44
N LEU A 43 -4.17 -0.11 8.82
CA LEU A 43 -5.02 -0.85 7.88
C LEU A 43 -5.84 0.12 7.01
N ILE A 44 -6.46 1.13 7.62
CA ILE A 44 -7.21 2.17 6.90
C ILE A 44 -6.28 2.95 5.96
N ALA A 45 -5.10 3.36 6.44
CA ALA A 45 -4.14 4.13 5.64
C ALA A 45 -3.65 3.32 4.42
N ILE A 46 -3.34 2.04 4.60
CA ILE A 46 -2.91 1.14 3.51
C ILE A 46 -4.05 0.93 2.51
N ALA A 47 -5.28 0.72 2.98
CA ALA A 47 -6.44 0.57 2.12
C ALA A 47 -6.70 1.83 1.27
N LEU A 48 -6.60 3.01 1.88
CA LEU A 48 -6.72 4.29 1.17
C LEU A 48 -5.59 4.50 0.16
N ALA A 49 -4.34 4.21 0.54
CA ALA A 49 -3.21 4.31 -0.38
C ALA A 49 -3.37 3.38 -1.59
N ALA A 50 -3.79 2.12 -1.36
CA ALA A 50 -4.07 1.16 -2.42
C ALA A 50 -5.19 1.64 -3.36
N LEU A 51 -6.29 2.16 -2.80
CA LEU A 51 -7.43 2.66 -3.57
C LEU A 51 -7.02 3.87 -4.43
N VAL A 52 -6.33 4.85 -3.85
CA VAL A 52 -5.86 6.04 -4.57
C VAL A 52 -4.85 5.66 -5.65
N GLY A 53 -3.91 4.76 -5.36
CA GLY A 53 -2.94 4.27 -6.35
C GLY A 53 -3.61 3.54 -7.52
N LEU A 54 -4.58 2.68 -7.25
CA LEU A 54 -5.33 1.95 -8.28
C LEU A 54 -6.17 2.89 -9.14
N VAL A 55 -7.04 3.69 -8.53
CA VAL A 55 -7.95 4.61 -9.24
C VAL A 55 -7.15 5.66 -10.02
N GLY A 56 -6.11 6.21 -9.39
CA GLY A 56 -5.24 7.19 -10.02
C GLY A 56 -4.45 6.61 -11.21
N SER A 57 -3.93 5.37 -11.09
CA SER A 57 -3.25 4.68 -12.19
C SER A 57 -4.20 4.41 -13.37
N ILE A 58 -5.41 3.91 -13.10
CA ILE A 58 -6.43 3.68 -14.13
C ILE A 58 -6.79 4.99 -14.84
N TRP A 59 -7.05 6.07 -14.10
CA TRP A 59 -7.35 7.37 -14.69
C TRP A 59 -6.22 7.87 -15.59
N LEU A 60 -4.97 7.75 -15.13
CA LEU A 60 -3.80 8.17 -15.90
C LEU A 60 -3.58 7.33 -17.17
N LEU A 61 -3.96 6.06 -17.16
CA LEU A 61 -4.01 5.23 -18.37
C LEU A 61 -5.10 5.70 -19.34
N ILE A 62 -6.28 6.05 -18.85
CA ILE A 62 -7.39 6.58 -19.66
C ILE A 62 -6.98 7.89 -20.36
N VAL A 63 -6.35 8.82 -19.64
CA VAL A 63 -5.84 10.08 -20.23
C VAL A 63 -4.49 9.94 -20.96
N LYS A 64 -4.07 8.71 -21.28
CA LYS A 64 -2.88 8.37 -22.07
C LYS A 64 -1.55 8.89 -21.48
N LYS A 65 -1.41 8.90 -20.15
CA LYS A 65 -0.18 9.26 -19.41
C LYS A 65 0.44 8.03 -18.68
N PRO A 66 0.91 7.00 -19.42
CA PRO A 66 1.32 5.72 -18.81
C PRO A 66 2.54 5.82 -17.87
N TRP A 67 3.45 6.77 -18.11
CA TRP A 67 4.60 6.98 -17.22
C TRP A 67 4.17 7.52 -15.84
N HIS A 68 3.17 8.40 -15.81
CA HIS A 68 2.60 8.89 -14.56
C HIS A 68 1.79 7.78 -13.88
N ALA A 69 1.05 6.99 -14.66
CA ALA A 69 0.33 5.82 -14.14
C ALA A 69 1.28 4.82 -13.46
N THR A 70 2.51 4.67 -13.95
CA THR A 70 3.53 3.83 -13.33
C THR A 70 3.94 4.35 -11.94
N GLY A 71 4.17 5.66 -11.82
CA GLY A 71 4.48 6.27 -10.52
C GLY A 71 3.33 6.14 -9.52
N VAL A 72 2.10 6.43 -9.96
CA VAL A 72 0.91 6.35 -9.11
C VAL A 72 0.54 4.90 -8.76
N GLY A 73 0.69 3.96 -9.70
CA GLY A 73 0.47 2.54 -9.47
C GLY A 73 1.50 1.91 -8.53
N GLY A 74 2.75 2.39 -8.57
CA GLY A 74 3.83 1.96 -7.66
C GLY A 74 3.82 2.65 -6.29
N PHE A 75 3.09 3.76 -6.12
CA PHE A 75 3.01 4.47 -4.84
C PHE A 75 2.59 3.60 -3.65
N PRO A 76 1.54 2.74 -3.75
CA PRO A 76 1.15 1.87 -2.64
C PRO A 76 2.27 0.94 -2.18
N LEU A 77 3.13 0.47 -3.10
CA LEU A 77 4.27 -0.36 -2.75
C LEU A 77 5.28 0.41 -1.89
N LEU A 78 5.64 1.62 -2.29
CA LEU A 78 6.55 2.47 -1.51
C LEU A 78 5.93 2.83 -0.16
N PHE A 79 4.64 3.17 -0.15
CA PHE A 79 3.90 3.47 1.07
C PHE A 79 3.90 2.28 2.04
N SER A 80 3.62 1.07 1.57
CA SER A 80 3.64 -0.15 2.39
C SER A 80 5.02 -0.48 2.93
N LEU A 81 6.09 -0.26 2.16
CA LEU A 81 7.47 -0.43 2.64
C LEU A 81 7.81 0.57 3.75
N ILE A 82 7.44 1.84 3.59
CA ILE A 82 7.64 2.86 4.63
C ILE A 82 6.81 2.53 5.86
N ALA A 83 5.54 2.15 5.69
CA ALA A 83 4.68 1.75 6.79
C ALA A 83 5.26 0.55 7.56
N LEU A 84 5.81 -0.44 6.86
CA LEU A 84 6.48 -1.57 7.48
C LEU A 84 7.66 -1.12 8.36
N ILE A 85 8.53 -0.26 7.84
CA ILE A 85 9.67 0.29 8.61
C ILE A 85 9.17 1.05 9.84
N VAL A 86 8.15 1.90 9.68
CA VAL A 86 7.60 2.69 10.80
C VAL A 86 6.98 1.78 11.86
N ILE A 87 6.17 0.81 11.46
CA ILE A 87 5.52 -0.13 12.37
C ILE A 87 6.57 -0.99 13.08
N TRP A 88 7.59 -1.47 12.36
CA TRP A 88 8.70 -2.22 12.94
C TRP A 88 9.37 -1.44 14.07
N ASN A 89 9.79 -0.19 13.80
CA ASN A 89 10.48 0.64 14.79
C ASN A 89 9.59 1.12 15.95
N THR A 90 8.27 1.16 15.77
CA THR A 90 7.33 1.60 16.81
C THR A 90 6.76 0.43 17.63
N GLN A 91 6.94 -0.81 17.18
CA GLN A 91 6.43 -2.00 17.87
C GLN A 91 7.51 -2.95 18.41
N THR A 92 8.79 -2.79 18.04
CA THR A 92 9.89 -3.50 18.74
C THR A 92 10.21 -2.82 20.08
N PRO A 93 10.16 -3.56 21.20
CA PRO A 93 10.56 -3.05 22.52
C PRO A 93 12.06 -2.75 22.63
#